data_AF-A0A7Y2JP56-F1
#
_entry.id   AF-A0A7Y2JP56-F1
#
_cell.length_a   1.000
_cell.length_b   1.000
_cell.length_c   1.000
_cell.angle_alpha   90.00
_cell.angle_beta   90.00
_cell.angle_gamma   90.00
#
_symmetry.space_group_name_H-M   'P 1'
#
loop_
_entity.id
_entity.type
_entity.pdbx_description
1 polymer ?
#
loop_
_entity_poly.entity_id
_entity_poly.type
_entity_poly.pdbx_seq_one_letter_code
_entity_poly.pdbx_strand_id
1 'polypeptide(L)'
;REDLAAFNSERVCRRLAEVRVPTISAVGHEVDVCLTDLVADLRAATPSAAAELAVPDRHDVLHRVNVLAGRLANGLAQRARFGQERLARTADRLTSAMEQRVAAWRQEADRLGAQLEALSPLRVLERGYSVALGSDGTVLKYQKDFAPGDRITLRVVDGKVPARVEDE
;
A
#
# COMPACT_ATOMS: atom_id res chain seq x y z
N ARG A 1 54.06 43.76 38.29
CA ARG A 1 53.38 42.45 38.12
C ARG A 1 51.99 42.54 38.78
N GLU A 2 51.18 43.51 38.36
CA GLU A 2 49.83 43.79 38.92
C GLU A 2 48.72 43.19 38.04
N ASP A 3 48.97 43.01 36.74
CA ASP A 3 47.96 42.62 35.74
C ASP A 3 47.34 41.23 35.97
N LEU A 4 48.02 40.32 36.68
CA LEU A 4 47.55 38.97 36.97
C LEU A 4 47.00 38.78 38.40
N ALA A 5 46.99 39.84 39.22
CA ALA A 5 46.61 39.75 40.63
C ALA A 5 45.16 39.27 40.83
N ALA A 6 44.25 39.65 39.94
CA ALA A 6 42.84 39.22 40.00
C ALA A 6 42.68 37.69 39.87
N PHE A 7 43.56 37.03 39.13
CA PHE A 7 43.54 35.58 38.87
C PHE A 7 44.28 34.76 39.93
N ASN A 8 44.92 35.43 40.90
CA ASN A 8 45.50 34.82 42.10
C ASN A 8 44.65 35.10 43.35
N SER A 9 43.42 35.59 43.19
CA SER A 9 42.51 35.83 44.31
C SER A 9 41.83 34.53 44.74
N GLU A 10 41.95 34.17 46.02
CA GLU A 10 41.23 33.03 46.62
C GLU A 10 39.73 33.08 46.34
N ARG A 11 39.13 34.27 46.39
CA ARG A 11 37.69 34.45 46.13
C ARG A 11 37.32 34.06 44.70
N VAL A 12 38.15 34.38 43.72
CA VAL A 12 37.95 34.02 42.31
C VAL A 12 38.12 32.52 42.12
N CYS A 13 39.16 31.93 42.71
CA CYS A 13 39.40 30.49 42.68
C CYS A 13 38.25 29.68 43.30
N ARG A 14 37.76 30.05 44.49
CA ARG A 14 36.61 29.35 45.11
C ARG A 14 35.37 29.42 44.23
N ARG A 15 35.11 30.57 43.59
CA ARG A 15 33.98 30.71 42.66
C ARG A 15 34.17 29.91 41.38
N LEU A 16 35.38 29.86 40.84
CA LEU A 16 35.72 29.04 39.68
C LEU A 16 35.49 27.55 39.98
N ALA A 17 35.90 27.07 41.16
CA ALA A 17 35.69 25.69 41.60
C ALA A 17 34.21 25.30 41.78
N GLU A 18 33.32 26.29 41.95
CA GLU A 18 31.87 26.07 42.06
C GLU A 18 31.16 26.01 40.68
N VAL A 19 31.87 26.28 39.58
CA VAL A 19 31.31 26.26 38.23
C VAL A 19 30.98 24.81 37.82
N ARG A 20 29.77 24.59 37.27
CA ARG A 20 29.27 23.24 36.92
C ARG A 20 29.49 22.83 35.46
N VAL A 21 30.05 23.71 34.65
CA VAL A 21 30.44 23.43 33.27
C VAL A 21 31.96 23.33 33.20
N PRO A 22 32.53 22.49 32.32
CA PRO A 22 33.97 22.41 32.15
C PRO A 22 34.58 23.79 31.84
N THR A 23 35.67 24.11 32.53
CA THR A 23 36.34 25.41 32.49
C THR A 23 37.76 25.27 31.95
N ILE A 24 38.19 26.24 31.14
CA ILE A 24 39.55 26.31 30.62
C ILE A 24 40.17 27.64 31.06
N SER A 25 41.25 27.60 31.84
CA SER A 25 42.03 28.80 32.18
C SER A 25 42.97 29.13 31.03
N ALA A 26 42.93 30.38 30.56
CA ALA A 26 43.70 30.86 29.40
C ALA A 26 44.39 32.21 29.67
N VAL A 27 44.80 32.41 30.92
CA VAL A 27 45.18 33.73 31.46
C VAL A 27 46.69 33.98 31.41
N GLY A 28 47.53 32.94 31.53
CA GLY A 28 48.98 33.05 31.63
C GLY A 28 49.74 32.34 30.50
N HIS A 29 50.95 32.83 30.20
CA HIS A 29 51.91 32.16 29.31
C HIS A 29 52.61 31.00 30.07
N GLU A 30 53.40 30.16 29.39
CA GLU A 30 54.02 28.96 30.00
C GLU A 30 54.84 29.22 31.27
N VAL A 31 55.33 30.45 31.47
CA VAL A 31 56.21 30.84 32.60
C VAL A 31 55.43 31.44 33.79
N ASP A 32 54.17 31.87 33.58
CA ASP A 32 53.35 32.58 34.58
C ASP A 32 52.10 31.77 34.94
N VAL A 33 52.24 30.81 35.87
CA VAL A 33 51.11 30.01 36.38
C VAL A 33 50.30 30.83 37.39
N CYS A 34 48.98 30.93 37.18
CA CYS A 34 48.05 31.57 38.14
C CYS A 34 47.26 30.53 38.95
N LEU A 35 46.73 30.91 40.11
CA LEU A 35 45.88 30.01 40.90
C LEU A 35 44.64 29.54 40.13
N THR A 36 44.09 30.34 39.21
CA THR A 36 42.99 29.90 38.32
C THR A 36 43.39 28.77 37.38
N ASP A 37 44.66 28.67 36.98
CA ASP A 37 45.16 27.57 36.14
C ASP A 37 45.12 26.23 36.87
N LEU A 38 45.24 26.26 38.20
CA LEU A 38 45.21 25.07 39.05
C LEU A 38 43.80 24.64 39.44
N VAL A 39 42.83 25.53 39.28
CA VAL A 39 41.44 25.32 39.68
C VAL A 39 40.53 25.00 38.49
N ALA A 40 40.86 25.49 37.30
CA ALA A 40 40.14 25.14 36.08
C ALA A 40 40.36 23.66 35.69
N ASP A 41 39.42 23.09 34.92
CA ASP A 41 39.51 21.70 34.45
C ASP A 41 40.65 21.49 33.44
N LEU A 42 40.94 22.52 32.64
CA LEU A 42 42.04 22.54 31.68
C LEU A 42 42.78 23.88 31.72
N ARG A 43 44.07 23.83 31.38
CA ARG A 43 44.90 25.01 31.16
C ARG A 43 45.27 25.12 29.69
N ALA A 44 45.15 26.31 29.14
CA ALA A 44 45.67 26.68 27.83
C ALA A 44 46.64 27.87 27.97
N ALA A 45 47.69 27.90 27.15
CA ALA A 45 48.67 28.99 27.19
C ALA A 45 48.15 30.31 26.60
N THR A 46 47.07 30.26 25.80
CA THR A 46 46.44 31.44 25.18
C THR A 46 44.93 31.26 25.07
N PRO A 47 44.15 32.36 25.00
CA PRO A 47 42.71 32.29 24.74
C PRO A 47 42.35 31.56 23.43
N SER A 48 43.16 31.72 22.38
CA SER A 48 42.95 31.01 21.11
C SER A 48 43.14 29.49 21.27
N ALA A 49 44.15 29.05 22.02
CA ALA A 49 44.35 27.63 22.32
C ALA A 49 43.20 27.05 23.17
N ALA A 50 42.65 27.83 24.12
CA ALA A 50 41.46 27.41 24.85
C ALA A 50 40.24 27.25 23.92
N ALA A 51 40.07 28.14 22.95
CA ALA A 51 39.02 28.03 21.95
C ALA A 51 39.19 26.79 21.06
N GLU A 52 40.42 26.47 20.63
CA GLU A 52 40.71 25.24 19.87
C GLU A 52 40.41 23.97 20.68
N LEU A 53 40.67 23.97 21.99
CA LEU A 53 40.32 22.84 22.87
C LEU A 53 38.80 22.71 23.09
N ALA A 54 38.07 23.82 23.09
CA ALA A 54 36.63 23.83 23.33
C ALA A 54 35.78 23.53 22.08
N VAL A 55 36.33 23.72 20.87
CA VAL A 55 35.60 23.62 19.61
C VAL A 55 35.99 22.34 18.86
N PRO A 56 35.02 21.51 18.43
CA PRO A 56 35.32 20.31 17.65
C PRO A 56 35.93 20.64 16.29
N ASP A 57 36.79 19.75 15.78
CA ASP A 57 37.41 19.92 14.47
C ASP A 57 36.37 19.95 13.33
N ARG A 58 36.55 20.90 12.40
CA ARG A 58 35.63 21.12 11.28
C ARG A 58 35.55 19.90 10.36
N HIS A 59 36.66 19.22 10.10
CA HIS A 59 36.71 18.05 9.23
C HIS A 59 35.96 16.87 9.85
N ASP A 60 36.08 16.67 11.16
CA ASP A 60 35.33 15.63 11.88
C ASP A 60 33.82 15.85 11.81
N VAL A 61 33.38 17.09 12.01
CA VAL A 61 31.95 17.44 11.89
C VAL A 61 31.46 17.22 10.46
N LEU A 62 32.20 17.68 9.45
CA LEU A 62 31.85 17.50 8.04
C LEU A 62 31.83 16.01 7.65
N HIS A 63 32.79 15.22 8.11
CA HIS A 63 32.83 13.79 7.89
C HIS A 63 31.60 13.10 8.49
N ARG A 64 31.22 13.45 9.73
CA ARG A 64 30.00 12.94 10.38
C ARG A 64 28.74 13.29 9.58
N VAL A 65 28.62 14.54 9.11
CA VAL A 65 27.49 14.96 8.26
C VAL A 65 27.42 14.15 6.99
N ASN A 66 28.56 13.95 6.30
CA ASN A 66 28.60 13.17 5.05
C ASN A 66 28.23 11.70 5.27
N VAL A 67 28.69 11.08 6.37
CA VAL A 67 28.31 9.70 6.72
C VAL A 67 26.81 9.60 6.99
N LEU A 68 26.24 10.54 7.75
CA LEU A 68 24.81 10.57 8.05
C LEU A 68 23.97 10.81 6.78
N ALA A 69 24.41 11.72 5.90
CA ALA A 69 23.77 11.97 4.62
C ALA A 69 23.77 10.73 3.72
N GLY A 70 24.91 10.02 3.63
CA GLY A 70 25.01 8.77 2.88
C GLY A 70 24.09 7.67 3.43
N ARG A 71 24.02 7.52 4.76
CA ARG A 71 23.09 6.57 5.42
C ARG A 71 21.63 6.91 5.13
N LEU A 72 21.26 8.19 5.20
CA LEU A 72 19.91 8.65 4.89
C LEU A 72 19.55 8.38 3.43
N ALA A 73 20.43 8.75 2.50
CA ALA A 73 20.23 8.53 1.06
C ALA A 73 20.02 7.04 0.74
N ASN A 74 20.87 6.17 1.28
CA ASN A 74 20.75 4.73 1.12
C ASN A 74 19.44 4.18 1.73
N GLY A 75 19.07 4.65 2.92
CA GLY A 75 17.82 4.27 3.57
C GLY A 75 16.58 4.67 2.77
N LEU A 76 16.58 5.88 2.20
CA LEU A 76 15.49 6.36 1.33
C LEU A 76 15.41 5.58 0.03
N ALA A 77 16.54 5.32 -0.62
CA ALA A 77 16.60 4.52 -1.85
C ALA A 77 16.07 3.09 -1.62
N GLN A 78 16.47 2.47 -0.50
CA GLN A 78 16.01 1.13 -0.17
C GLN A 78 14.51 1.09 0.15
N ARG A 79 13.98 2.11 0.86
CA ARG A 79 12.54 2.26 1.12
C ARG A 79 11.74 2.42 -0.18
N ALA A 80 12.24 3.22 -1.12
CA ALA A 80 11.59 3.42 -2.41
C ALA A 80 11.52 2.10 -3.20
N ARG A 81 12.62 1.35 -3.27
CA ARG A 81 12.68 0.02 -3.92
C ARG A 81 11.67 -0.95 -3.32
N PHE A 82 11.65 -1.09 -1.99
CA PHE A 82 10.66 -1.96 -1.34
C PHE A 82 9.22 -1.51 -1.57
N GLY A 83 8.97 -0.21 -1.64
CA GLY A 83 7.67 0.35 -2.01
C GLY A 83 7.24 -0.07 -3.42
N GLN A 84 8.14 0.08 -4.39
CA GLN A 84 7.91 -0.29 -5.79
C GLN A 84 7.65 -1.79 -5.95
N GLU A 85 8.45 -2.65 -5.33
CA GLU A 85 8.26 -4.10 -5.38
C GLU A 85 6.92 -4.54 -4.75
N ARG A 86 6.54 -3.92 -3.64
CA ARG A 86 5.24 -4.19 -3.01
C ARG A 86 4.09 -3.78 -3.91
N LEU A 87 4.18 -2.61 -4.54
CA LEU A 87 3.18 -2.13 -5.47
C LEU A 87 3.03 -3.08 -6.67
N ALA A 88 4.14 -3.48 -7.29
CA ALA A 88 4.14 -4.42 -8.41
C ALA A 88 3.49 -5.75 -8.03
N ARG A 89 3.91 -6.37 -6.91
CA ARG A 89 3.32 -7.63 -6.44
C ARG A 89 1.83 -7.52 -6.14
N THR A 90 1.37 -6.40 -5.57
CA THR A 90 -0.05 -6.19 -5.29
C THR A 90 -0.84 -5.98 -6.57
N ALA A 91 -0.28 -5.25 -7.55
CA ALA A 91 -0.90 -5.08 -8.86
C ALA A 91 -1.06 -6.42 -9.59
N ASP A 92 0.00 -7.24 -9.65
CA ASP A 92 -0.07 -8.57 -10.28
C ASP A 92 -1.12 -9.46 -9.63
N ARG A 93 -1.16 -9.50 -8.29
CA ARG A 93 -2.18 -10.26 -7.54
C ARG A 93 -3.59 -9.77 -7.83
N LEU A 94 -3.79 -8.45 -7.93
CA LEU A 94 -5.09 -7.88 -8.27
C LEU A 94 -5.52 -8.30 -9.68
N THR A 95 -4.63 -8.18 -10.65
CA THR A 95 -4.90 -8.59 -12.04
C THR A 95 -5.30 -10.06 -12.11
N SER A 96 -4.52 -10.96 -11.52
CA SER A 96 -4.85 -12.40 -11.50
C SER A 96 -6.17 -12.69 -10.78
N ALA A 97 -6.47 -12.01 -9.69
CA ALA A 97 -7.74 -12.18 -8.99
C ALA A 97 -8.94 -11.69 -9.82
N MET A 98 -8.78 -10.59 -10.58
CA MET A 98 -9.81 -10.09 -11.49
C MET A 98 -10.03 -11.04 -12.66
N GLU A 99 -8.97 -11.56 -13.27
CA GLU A 99 -9.06 -12.55 -14.35
C GLU A 99 -9.82 -13.80 -13.90
N GLN A 100 -9.48 -14.33 -12.72
CA GLN A 100 -10.18 -15.47 -12.13
C GLN A 100 -11.66 -15.16 -11.86
N ARG A 101 -11.97 -13.95 -11.38
CA ARG A 101 -13.36 -13.54 -11.12
C ARG A 101 -14.18 -13.46 -12.41
N VAL A 102 -13.62 -12.86 -13.46
CA VAL A 102 -14.27 -12.75 -14.77
C VAL A 102 -14.46 -14.13 -15.38
N ALA A 103 -13.46 -15.02 -15.29
CA ALA A 103 -13.57 -16.40 -15.76
C ALA A 103 -14.70 -17.16 -15.04
N ALA A 104 -14.81 -17.01 -13.72
CA ALA A 104 -15.87 -17.63 -12.94
C ALA A 104 -17.26 -17.12 -13.34
N TRP A 105 -17.41 -15.81 -13.58
CA TRP A 105 -18.68 -15.25 -14.06
C TRP A 105 -19.05 -15.72 -15.46
N ARG A 106 -18.08 -15.88 -16.37
CA ARG A 106 -18.33 -16.45 -17.70
C ARG A 106 -18.84 -17.88 -17.59
N GLN A 107 -18.16 -18.71 -16.80
CA GLN A 107 -18.59 -20.09 -16.57
C GLN A 107 -20.01 -20.17 -15.96
N GLU A 108 -20.32 -19.27 -15.03
CA GLU A 108 -21.66 -19.22 -14.44
C GLU A 108 -22.72 -18.78 -15.44
N ALA A 109 -22.42 -17.79 -16.28
CA ALA A 109 -23.30 -17.34 -17.35
C ALA A 109 -23.56 -18.47 -18.37
N ASP A 110 -22.53 -19.19 -18.78
CA ASP A 110 -22.64 -20.34 -19.69
C ASP A 110 -23.50 -21.45 -19.06
N ARG A 111 -23.31 -21.73 -17.77
CA ARG A 111 -24.09 -22.73 -17.01
C ARG A 111 -25.57 -22.36 -16.96
N LEU A 112 -25.89 -21.10 -16.65
CA LEU A 112 -27.27 -20.61 -16.61
C LEU A 112 -27.91 -20.60 -18.00
N GLY A 113 -27.14 -20.22 -19.03
CA GLY A 113 -27.57 -20.29 -20.43
C GLY A 113 -27.95 -21.71 -20.85
N ALA A 114 -27.08 -22.69 -20.55
CA ALA A 114 -27.36 -24.10 -20.84
C ALA A 114 -28.60 -24.64 -20.09
N GLN A 115 -28.84 -24.19 -18.86
CA GLN A 115 -30.05 -24.56 -18.11
C GLN A 115 -31.32 -23.98 -18.73
N LEU A 116 -31.28 -22.71 -19.13
CA LEU A 116 -32.40 -22.06 -19.83
C LEU A 116 -32.70 -22.77 -21.16
N GLU A 117 -31.66 -23.13 -21.92
CA GLU A 117 -31.83 -23.90 -23.16
C GLU A 117 -32.44 -25.28 -22.90
N ALA A 118 -31.96 -26.00 -21.88
CA ALA A 118 -32.48 -27.33 -21.55
C ALA A 118 -33.96 -27.32 -21.15
N LEU A 119 -34.44 -26.21 -20.55
CA LEU A 119 -35.83 -26.02 -20.14
C LEU A 119 -36.70 -25.36 -21.23
N SER A 120 -36.12 -24.99 -22.37
CA SER A 120 -36.82 -24.26 -23.42
C SER A 120 -37.79 -25.16 -24.20
N PRO A 121 -39.10 -24.84 -24.25
CA PRO A 121 -40.08 -25.55 -25.08
C PRO A 121 -39.73 -25.52 -26.58
N LEU A 122 -38.98 -24.51 -27.02
CA LEU A 122 -38.51 -24.41 -28.41
C LEU A 122 -37.63 -25.61 -28.80
N ARG A 123 -36.81 -26.17 -27.90
CA ARG A 123 -36.00 -27.36 -28.21
C ARG A 123 -36.84 -28.60 -28.46
N VAL A 124 -38.01 -28.69 -27.83
CA VAL A 124 -38.98 -29.76 -28.12
C VAL A 124 -39.58 -29.55 -29.51
N LEU A 125 -39.91 -28.31 -29.87
CA LEU A 125 -40.40 -27.97 -31.21
C LEU A 125 -39.34 -28.18 -32.32
N GLU A 126 -38.08 -27.82 -32.07
CA GLU A 126 -36.94 -28.02 -32.99
C GLU A 126 -36.66 -29.49 -33.30
N ARG A 127 -36.99 -30.39 -32.36
CA ARG A 127 -36.88 -31.85 -32.57
C ARG A 127 -37.99 -32.42 -33.47
N GLY A 128 -38.86 -31.55 -34.01
CA GLY A 128 -39.94 -31.94 -34.92
C GLY A 128 -41.25 -32.27 -34.22
N TYR A 129 -41.35 -32.06 -32.91
CA TYR A 129 -42.63 -32.16 -32.21
C TYR A 129 -43.45 -30.89 -32.42
N SER A 130 -44.78 -31.01 -32.33
CA SER A 130 -45.69 -29.87 -32.32
C SER A 130 -46.54 -29.91 -31.06
N VAL A 131 -46.99 -28.73 -30.62
CA VAL A 131 -47.94 -28.61 -29.52
C VAL A 131 -49.30 -28.25 -30.09
N ALA A 132 -50.29 -29.13 -29.88
CA ALA A 132 -51.66 -28.86 -30.28
C ALA A 132 -52.32 -27.87 -29.33
N LEU A 133 -52.94 -26.84 -29.90
CA LEU A 133 -53.68 -25.80 -29.19
C LEU A 133 -55.15 -25.82 -29.62
N GLY A 134 -56.06 -25.71 -28.65
CA GLY A 134 -57.47 -25.50 -28.89
C GLY A 134 -57.75 -24.12 -29.51
N SER A 135 -59.01 -23.89 -29.89
CA SER A 135 -59.47 -22.61 -30.45
C SER A 135 -59.34 -21.43 -29.47
N ASP A 136 -59.30 -21.73 -28.17
CA ASP A 136 -59.07 -20.80 -27.06
C ASP A 136 -57.59 -20.65 -26.68
N GLY A 137 -56.69 -21.38 -27.34
CA GLY A 137 -55.25 -21.38 -27.07
C GLY A 137 -54.79 -22.30 -25.93
N THR A 138 -55.69 -23.11 -25.37
CA THR A 138 -55.31 -24.13 -24.36
C THR A 138 -54.51 -25.27 -24.99
N VAL A 139 -53.57 -25.85 -24.25
CA VAL A 139 -52.77 -26.99 -24.75
C VAL A 139 -53.58 -28.27 -24.64
N LEU A 140 -53.85 -28.90 -25.78
CA LEU A 140 -54.52 -30.20 -25.87
C LEU A 140 -53.47 -31.31 -25.69
N LYS A 141 -53.62 -32.15 -24.66
CA LYS A 141 -52.59 -33.13 -24.26
C LYS A 141 -53.07 -34.58 -24.36
N TYR A 142 -54.36 -34.82 -24.14
CA TYR A 142 -54.94 -36.15 -24.08
C TYR A 142 -55.94 -36.35 -25.22
N GLN A 143 -56.12 -37.59 -25.68
CA GLN A 143 -57.05 -37.90 -26.79
C GLN A 143 -58.48 -37.38 -26.53
N LYS A 144 -58.95 -37.42 -25.28
CA LYS A 144 -60.26 -36.88 -24.86
C LYS A 144 -60.41 -35.37 -25.05
N ASP A 145 -59.31 -34.64 -25.22
CA ASP A 145 -59.31 -33.19 -25.44
C ASP A 145 -59.63 -32.84 -26.91
N PHE A 146 -59.78 -33.85 -27.78
CA PHE A 146 -60.10 -33.70 -29.20
C PHE A 146 -61.48 -34.28 -29.49
N ALA A 147 -62.38 -33.47 -30.03
CA ALA A 147 -63.64 -33.93 -30.60
C ALA A 147 -63.61 -33.87 -32.14
N PRO A 148 -64.27 -34.79 -32.84
CA PRO A 148 -64.35 -34.74 -34.29
C PRO A 148 -64.95 -33.43 -34.79
N GLY A 149 -64.32 -32.87 -35.82
CA GLY A 149 -64.70 -31.59 -36.40
C GLY A 149 -64.04 -30.36 -35.76
N ASP A 150 -63.35 -30.51 -34.62
CA ASP A 150 -62.69 -29.40 -33.92
C ASP A 150 -61.63 -28.71 -34.78
N ARG A 151 -61.58 -27.38 -34.65
CA ARG A 151 -60.49 -26.55 -35.21
C ARG A 151 -59.40 -26.38 -34.17
N ILE A 152 -58.21 -26.87 -34.49
CA ILE A 152 -57.03 -26.80 -33.63
C ILE A 152 -55.90 -26.05 -34.35
N THR A 153 -54.91 -25.61 -33.58
CA THR A 153 -53.70 -24.99 -34.11
C THR A 153 -52.48 -25.74 -33.61
N LEU A 154 -51.64 -26.22 -34.52
CA LEU A 154 -50.36 -26.82 -34.19
C LEU A 154 -49.31 -25.71 -34.08
N ARG A 155 -48.74 -25.54 -32.89
CA ARG A 155 -47.54 -24.72 -32.69
C ARG A 155 -46.34 -25.54 -33.13
N VAL A 156 -45.63 -25.04 -34.13
CA VAL A 156 -44.36 -25.59 -34.63
C VAL A 156 -43.23 -24.59 -34.39
N VAL A 157 -41.99 -24.98 -34.68
CA VAL A 157 -40.79 -24.19 -34.35
C VAL A 157 -40.84 -22.77 -34.92
N ASP A 158 -41.33 -22.61 -36.15
CA ASP A 158 -41.31 -21.37 -36.91
C ASP A 158 -42.69 -20.67 -36.99
N GLY A 159 -43.74 -21.25 -36.37
CA GLY A 159 -45.07 -20.69 -36.56
C GLY A 159 -46.22 -21.47 -35.93
N LYS A 160 -47.40 -21.25 -36.51
CA LYS A 160 -48.67 -21.88 -36.14
C LYS A 160 -49.33 -22.39 -37.41
N VAL A 161 -49.76 -23.65 -37.42
CA VAL A 161 -50.42 -24.29 -38.55
C VAL A 161 -51.85 -24.65 -38.13
N PRO A 162 -52.90 -24.13 -38.79
CA PRO A 162 -54.26 -24.54 -38.51
C PRO A 162 -54.50 -25.97 -38.97
N ALA A 163 -55.21 -26.76 -38.17
CA ALA A 163 -55.59 -28.13 -38.49
C ALA A 163 -57.03 -28.40 -38.02
N ARG A 164 -57.63 -29.48 -38.53
CA ARG A 164 -58.97 -29.91 -38.15
C ARG A 164 -58.95 -31.39 -37.77
N VAL A 165 -59.69 -31.75 -36.73
CA VAL A 165 -59.87 -33.15 -36.32
C VAL A 165 -60.89 -33.80 -37.27
N GLU A 166 -60.49 -34.88 -37.93
CA GLU A 166 -61.38 -35.71 -38.76
C GLU A 166 -61.90 -36.90 -37.93
N ASP A 167 -63.09 -37.41 -38.30
CA ASP A 167 -63.62 -38.67 -37.79
C ASP A 167 -62.91 -39.84 -38.49
N GLU A 168 -62.43 -40.83 -37.71
CA GLU A 168 -62.07 -42.16 -38.23
C GLU A 168 -63.30 -43.07 -38.33
#